data_AF-A0A3S0D4Z2-F1
#
_entry.id   AF-A0A3S0D4Z2-F1
#
_cell.length_a   1.000
_cell.length_b   1.000
_cell.length_c   1.000
_cell.angle_alpha   90.00
_cell.angle_beta   90.00
_cell.angle_gamma   90.00
#
_symmetry.space_group_name_H-M   'P 1'
#
loop_
_entity.id
_entity.type
_entity.pdbx_description
1 polymer ?
#
loop_
_entity_poly.entity_id
_entity_poly.type
_entity_poly.pdbx_seq_one_letter_code
_entity_poly.pdbx_strand_id
1 'polypeptide(L)'
;MEFKNWLNEGHRGEIARLQPDSAITVFHGTDGDTAYDFCLNGIDGKKNTHRIYPHISGGKPLKFGLFVAPDLKTAQKFGTVIVKFKSLGKNLIYRFPTEMKKYNSDEFYKKHYPDSFRPIVSYDMLDRGVEPQALFIGMASPRAIEKVFSYTYSDNKWLSFSSQEYIDYYLNKNKNKRINIYKGIFEPQEYMMSLQDFVKRLAKEHDNTEQETLDILKDIYKRNGYLRGVGNIPATLLRRIEQQLSKI
;
A
#
# COMPACT_ATOMS: atom_id res chain seq x y z
N MET A 1 -21.64 8.97 -10.15
CA MET A 1 -21.18 10.11 -9.32
C MET A 1 -19.75 10.43 -9.72
N GLU A 2 -19.46 11.62 -10.23
CA GLU A 2 -18.14 11.98 -10.76
C GLU A 2 -17.06 12.11 -9.67
N PHE A 3 -15.82 11.71 -9.98
CA PHE A 3 -14.67 11.73 -9.06
C PHE A 3 -14.41 13.10 -8.41
N LYS A 4 -14.74 14.19 -9.11
CA LYS A 4 -14.61 15.57 -8.61
C LYS A 4 -15.43 15.81 -7.34
N ASN A 5 -16.57 15.13 -7.18
CA ASN A 5 -17.43 15.30 -6.00
C ASN A 5 -16.81 14.70 -4.73
N TRP A 6 -15.90 13.73 -4.86
CA TRP A 6 -15.23 13.05 -3.74
C TRP A 6 -14.05 13.84 -3.16
N LEU A 7 -13.51 14.80 -3.91
CA LEU A 7 -12.36 15.60 -3.48
C LEU A 7 -12.66 16.47 -2.25
N ASN A 8 -13.94 16.77 -2.02
CA ASN A 8 -14.42 17.61 -0.93
C ASN A 8 -15.21 16.82 0.13
N GLU A 9 -15.27 15.49 0.06
CA GLU A 9 -15.81 14.65 1.14
C GLU A 9 -14.85 14.63 2.34
N GLY A 10 -14.73 15.78 3.00
CA GLY A 10 -13.92 15.94 4.19
C GLY A 10 -14.77 15.66 5.43
N HIS A 11 -14.32 14.73 6.26
CA HIS A 11 -14.87 14.52 7.61
C HIS A 11 -14.32 15.57 8.60
N ARG A 12 -14.12 16.81 8.10
CA ARG A 12 -13.42 17.89 8.81
C ARG A 12 -14.10 18.23 10.13
N GLY A 13 -15.43 18.18 10.18
CA GLY A 13 -16.19 18.44 11.41
C GLY A 13 -16.02 17.35 12.48
N GLU A 14 -15.87 16.08 12.08
CA GLU A 14 -15.59 14.97 12.99
C GLU A 14 -14.14 15.04 13.50
N ILE A 15 -13.20 15.40 12.63
CA ILE A 15 -11.78 15.59 12.98
C ILE A 15 -11.59 16.82 13.88
N ALA A 16 -12.34 17.91 13.66
CA ALA A 16 -12.26 19.12 14.49
C ALA A 16 -12.74 18.88 15.93
N ARG A 17 -13.74 18.00 16.11
CA ARG A 17 -14.30 17.63 17.41
C ARG A 17 -13.99 16.18 17.75
N LEU A 18 -12.75 15.78 17.46
CA LEU A 18 -12.34 14.38 17.55
C LEU A 18 -12.62 13.85 18.96
N GLN A 19 -13.26 12.68 19.03
CA GLN A 19 -13.50 11.95 20.29
C GLN A 19 -12.83 10.58 20.22
N PRO A 20 -12.46 9.98 21.37
CA PRO A 20 -11.73 8.72 21.37
C PRO A 20 -12.48 7.58 20.65
N ASP A 21 -13.80 7.54 20.80
CA ASP A 21 -14.66 6.48 20.26
C ASP A 21 -15.51 6.93 19.06
N SER A 22 -15.32 8.16 18.55
CA SER A 22 -15.98 8.57 17.31
C SER A 22 -15.36 7.84 16.12
N ALA A 23 -16.21 7.20 15.31
CA ALA A 23 -15.81 6.64 14.03
C ALA A 23 -15.63 7.76 13.00
N ILE A 24 -14.39 7.95 12.56
CA ILE A 24 -13.99 8.95 11.57
C ILE A 24 -13.52 8.26 10.29
N THR A 25 -13.79 8.88 9.15
CA THR A 25 -13.20 8.42 7.89
C THR A 25 -11.84 9.07 7.69
N VAL A 26 -10.88 8.26 7.28
CA VAL A 26 -9.54 8.69 6.92
C VAL A 26 -9.10 8.03 5.62
N PHE A 27 -8.06 8.59 5.01
CA PHE A 27 -7.55 8.16 3.72
C PHE A 27 -6.08 7.81 3.80
N HIS A 28 -5.66 6.69 3.24
CA HIS A 28 -4.26 6.31 3.15
C HIS A 28 -3.82 6.14 1.69
N GLY A 29 -2.76 6.85 1.29
CA GLY A 29 -2.13 6.66 -0.02
C GLY A 29 -1.05 5.59 0.02
N THR A 30 -1.12 4.64 -0.92
CA THR A 30 -0.24 3.47 -1.02
C THR A 30 -0.07 2.96 -2.45
N ASP A 31 0.69 1.89 -2.62
CA ASP A 31 0.73 1.04 -3.82
C ASP A 31 -0.40 0.00 -3.85
N GLY A 32 -0.55 -0.67 -4.99
CA GLY A 32 -1.63 -1.64 -5.20
C GLY A 32 -1.47 -2.95 -4.41
N ASP A 33 -0.24 -3.39 -4.17
CA ASP A 33 0.01 -4.67 -3.47
C ASP A 33 -0.39 -4.54 -2.00
N THR A 34 -0.03 -3.42 -1.37
CA THR A 34 -0.45 -3.07 -0.01
C THR A 34 -1.96 -2.86 0.08
N ALA A 35 -2.58 -2.18 -0.90
CA ALA A 35 -4.02 -1.96 -0.90
C ALA A 35 -4.79 -3.29 -1.04
N TYR A 36 -4.27 -4.23 -1.83
CA TYR A 36 -4.81 -5.58 -1.95
C TYR A 36 -4.72 -6.35 -0.62
N ASP A 37 -3.57 -6.32 0.04
CA ASP A 37 -3.40 -6.92 1.38
C ASP A 37 -4.37 -6.32 2.40
N PHE A 38 -4.54 -4.99 2.41
CA PHE A 38 -5.51 -4.34 3.28
C PHE A 38 -6.94 -4.78 3.01
N CYS A 39 -7.32 -4.97 1.75
CA CYS A 39 -8.67 -5.44 1.39
C CYS A 39 -8.94 -6.87 1.88
N LEU A 40 -7.91 -7.73 1.93
CA LEU A 40 -8.03 -9.10 2.41
C LEU A 40 -8.00 -9.19 3.93
N ASN A 41 -7.02 -8.54 4.54
CA ASN A 41 -6.60 -8.79 5.92
C ASN A 41 -6.94 -7.64 6.88
N GLY A 42 -7.31 -6.49 6.34
CA GLY A 42 -7.50 -5.26 7.08
C GLY A 42 -6.19 -4.49 7.25
N ILE A 43 -6.26 -3.39 7.98
CA ILE A 43 -5.16 -2.45 8.15
C ILE A 43 -4.64 -2.58 9.57
N ASP A 44 -3.35 -2.87 9.72
CA ASP A 44 -2.64 -2.82 11.00
C ASP A 44 -1.65 -1.65 10.99
N GLY A 45 -2.03 -0.55 11.65
CA GLY A 45 -1.21 0.65 11.74
C GLY A 45 0.10 0.44 12.51
N LYS A 46 0.20 -0.61 13.35
CA LYS A 46 1.42 -0.93 14.12
C LYS A 46 2.37 -1.87 13.38
N LYS A 47 1.89 -2.71 12.47
CA LYS A 47 2.77 -3.54 11.63
C LYS A 47 3.40 -2.77 10.47
N ASN A 48 2.75 -1.69 10.04
CA ASN A 48 3.26 -0.80 9.00
C ASN A 48 4.33 0.20 9.50
N THR A 49 4.98 -0.12 10.62
CA THR A 49 6.15 0.58 11.12
C THR A 49 7.35 0.31 10.21
N HIS A 50 8.25 1.29 10.06
CA HIS A 50 9.44 1.24 9.20
C HIS A 50 9.30 1.65 7.74
N ARG A 51 8.18 2.25 7.33
CA ARG A 51 8.16 3.00 6.07
C ARG A 51 9.13 4.18 6.16
N ILE A 52 10.07 4.25 5.21
CA ILE A 52 10.91 5.42 4.99
C ILE A 52 10.07 6.38 4.16
N TYR A 53 9.59 7.44 4.80
CA TYR A 53 8.85 8.48 4.11
C TYR A 53 9.83 9.52 3.56
N PRO A 54 9.82 9.79 2.24
CA PRO A 54 10.85 10.60 1.59
C PRO A 54 10.90 12.05 2.09
N HIS A 55 9.83 12.57 2.70
CA HIS A 55 9.77 13.91 3.28
C HIS A 55 10.34 13.99 4.71
N ILE A 56 10.69 12.86 5.34
CA ILE A 56 11.33 12.84 6.65
C ILE A 56 12.85 12.89 6.44
N SER A 57 13.38 14.12 6.48
CA SER A 57 14.81 14.41 6.41
C SER A 57 15.60 13.54 7.39
N GLY A 58 16.66 12.88 6.89
CA GLY A 58 17.59 12.09 7.70
C GLY A 58 17.40 10.57 7.68
N GLY A 59 16.52 10.03 6.82
CA GLY A 59 16.47 8.60 6.49
C GLY A 59 16.09 7.65 7.64
N LYS A 60 15.66 8.19 8.79
CA LYS A 60 15.25 7.38 9.93
C LYS A 60 13.80 6.93 9.72
N PRO A 61 13.54 5.61 9.64
CA PRO A 61 12.18 5.11 9.55
C PRO A 61 11.35 5.64 10.73
N LEU A 62 10.12 6.10 10.46
CA LEU A 62 9.17 6.28 11.53
C LEU A 62 8.91 4.91 12.16
N LYS A 63 9.16 4.83 13.47
CA LYS A 63 8.96 3.60 14.24
C LYS A 63 7.50 3.34 14.57
N PHE A 64 6.56 4.19 14.12
CA PHE A 64 5.17 4.15 14.55
C PHE A 64 4.22 4.57 13.43
N GLY A 65 3.18 3.78 13.19
CA GLY A 65 1.94 4.21 12.53
C GLY A 65 1.94 4.24 11.00
N LEU A 66 0.74 4.25 10.46
CA LEU A 66 0.42 4.46 9.04
C LEU A 66 -0.02 5.91 8.83
N PHE A 67 0.62 6.66 7.93
CA PHE A 67 0.15 8.01 7.62
C PHE A 67 -1.25 8.02 7.03
N VAL A 68 -2.13 8.83 7.58
CA VAL A 68 -3.50 9.02 7.09
C VAL A 68 -3.83 10.50 6.92
N ALA A 69 -4.62 10.79 5.90
CA ALA A 69 -5.05 12.12 5.52
C ALA A 69 -6.55 12.33 5.84
N PRO A 70 -6.98 13.60 6.03
CA PRO A 70 -8.37 13.96 6.28
C PRO A 70 -9.29 13.80 5.06
N ASP A 71 -8.71 13.82 3.86
CA ASP A 71 -9.43 13.85 2.59
C ASP A 71 -8.65 13.17 1.46
N LEU A 72 -9.37 12.83 0.40
CA LEU A 72 -8.85 12.15 -0.77
C LEU A 72 -7.76 12.98 -1.47
N LYS A 73 -7.97 14.30 -1.63
CA LYS A 73 -7.04 15.19 -2.33
C LYS A 73 -5.66 15.20 -1.69
N THR A 74 -5.63 15.17 -0.36
CA THR A 74 -4.39 15.12 0.40
C THR A 74 -3.75 13.75 0.29
N ALA A 75 -4.52 12.66 0.41
CA ALA A 75 -4.00 11.30 0.27
C ALA A 75 -3.35 11.01 -1.09
N GLN A 76 -3.87 11.61 -2.17
CA GLN A 76 -3.33 11.51 -3.54
C GLN A 76 -1.87 11.93 -3.66
N LYS A 77 -1.38 12.80 -2.77
CA LYS A 77 0.02 13.22 -2.77
C LYS A 77 0.98 12.11 -2.35
N PHE A 78 0.47 11.02 -1.79
CA PHE A 78 1.26 9.99 -1.12
C PHE A 78 1.18 8.59 -1.77
N GLY A 79 0.36 8.39 -2.80
CA GLY A 79 0.26 7.08 -3.45
C GLY A 79 -0.59 7.07 -4.74
N THR A 80 -0.42 6.00 -5.51
CA THR A 80 -1.18 5.74 -6.75
C THR A 80 -2.48 4.97 -6.50
N VAL A 81 -2.64 4.42 -5.29
CA VAL A 81 -3.87 3.81 -4.79
C VAL A 81 -4.21 4.42 -3.44
N ILE A 82 -5.47 4.82 -3.25
CA ILE A 82 -5.95 5.41 -2.00
C ILE A 82 -6.98 4.49 -1.36
N VAL A 83 -6.79 4.17 -0.08
CA VAL A 83 -7.76 3.41 0.72
C VAL A 83 -8.52 4.38 1.63
N LYS A 84 -9.84 4.46 1.48
CA LYS A 84 -10.79 5.17 2.35
C LYS A 84 -11.34 4.20 3.37
N PHE A 85 -11.16 4.49 4.66
CA PHE A 85 -11.61 3.58 5.72
C PHE A 85 -12.03 4.32 7.00
N LYS A 86 -12.85 3.64 7.81
CA LYS A 86 -13.25 4.11 9.14
C LYS A 86 -12.23 3.71 10.20
N SER A 87 -11.93 4.65 11.09
CA SER A 87 -11.11 4.44 12.29
C SER A 87 -11.76 5.12 13.50
N LEU A 88 -11.47 4.65 14.71
CA LEU A 88 -11.78 5.39 15.93
C LEU A 88 -10.75 6.50 16.15
N GLY A 89 -11.17 7.62 16.74
CA GLY A 89 -10.28 8.76 17.01
C GLY A 89 -9.10 8.40 17.91
N LYS A 90 -9.27 7.49 18.88
CA LYS A 90 -8.19 7.00 19.76
C LYS A 90 -7.02 6.35 19.02
N ASN A 91 -7.26 5.85 17.81
CA ASN A 91 -6.24 5.22 16.97
C ASN A 91 -5.38 6.23 16.21
N LEU A 92 -5.69 7.53 16.24
CA LEU A 92 -4.92 8.57 15.57
C LEU A 92 -4.00 9.31 16.53
N ILE A 93 -2.72 9.34 16.24
CA ILE A 93 -1.73 10.11 16.99
C ILE A 93 -1.07 11.17 16.10
N TYR A 94 -0.43 12.13 16.77
CA TYR A 94 0.37 13.15 16.10
C TYR A 94 1.50 12.51 15.29
N ARG A 95 1.78 13.08 14.11
CA ARG A 95 2.70 12.46 13.16
C ARG A 95 4.18 12.41 13.56
N PHE A 96 4.60 13.27 14.49
CA PHE A 96 5.98 13.28 15.01
C PHE A 96 5.96 13.16 16.53
N PRO A 97 5.58 11.99 17.08
CA PRO A 97 5.38 11.84 18.53
C PRO A 97 6.67 12.10 19.33
N THR A 98 7.84 11.88 18.71
CA THR A 98 9.15 12.15 19.30
C THR A 98 9.49 13.65 19.39
N GLU A 99 8.84 14.50 18.59
CA GLU A 99 9.03 15.96 18.60
C GLU A 99 8.05 16.66 19.56
N MET A 100 7.05 15.96 20.11
CA MET A 100 6.06 16.54 21.03
C MET A 100 6.70 17.14 22.28
N LYS A 101 7.83 16.62 22.76
CA LYS A 101 8.54 17.16 23.94
C LYS A 101 9.06 18.59 23.75
N LYS A 102 9.14 19.09 22.51
CA LYS A 102 9.72 20.41 22.21
C LYS A 102 8.68 21.54 22.22
N TYR A 103 7.40 21.22 22.25
CA TYR A 103 6.33 22.20 22.22
C TYR A 103 5.47 22.06 23.48
N ASN A 104 5.59 23.00 24.43
CA ASN A 104 4.64 23.25 25.53
C ASN A 104 3.30 23.81 25.00
N SER A 105 2.82 23.30 23.86
CA SER A 105 1.81 23.91 22.99
C SER A 105 0.39 23.39 23.20
N ASP A 106 0.13 22.72 24.32
CA ASP A 106 -1.20 22.18 24.61
C ASP A 106 -2.27 23.28 24.61
N GLU A 107 -1.96 24.49 25.11
CA GLU A 107 -2.89 25.63 25.11
C GLU A 107 -3.19 26.17 23.71
N PHE A 108 -2.18 26.29 22.84
CA PHE A 108 -2.38 26.77 21.47
C PHE A 108 -3.36 25.86 20.72
N TYR A 109 -3.13 24.55 20.77
CA TYR A 109 -4.00 23.59 20.09
C TYR A 109 -5.38 23.51 20.74
N LYS A 110 -5.48 23.51 22.08
CA LYS A 110 -6.76 23.54 22.80
C LYS A 110 -7.58 24.79 22.48
N LYS A 111 -6.95 25.95 22.24
CA LYS A 111 -7.65 27.16 21.82
C LYS A 111 -8.29 27.03 20.42
N HIS A 112 -7.64 26.32 19.50
CA HIS A 112 -8.14 26.12 18.13
C HIS A 112 -9.16 24.99 18.05
N TYR A 113 -8.98 23.93 18.85
CA TYR A 113 -9.81 22.72 18.87
C TYR A 113 -10.19 22.34 20.30
N PRO A 114 -11.02 23.16 20.98
CA PRO A 114 -11.34 22.97 22.41
C PRO A 114 -12.14 21.68 22.67
N ASP A 115 -12.93 21.24 21.70
CA ASP A 115 -13.79 20.06 21.81
C ASP A 115 -13.10 18.77 21.35
N SER A 116 -11.80 18.80 21.03
CA SER A 116 -11.06 17.62 20.60
C SER A 116 -10.33 16.99 21.76
N PHE A 117 -10.44 15.67 21.93
CA PHE A 117 -9.63 14.95 22.94
C PHE A 117 -8.13 14.92 22.57
N ARG A 118 -7.80 15.18 21.29
CA ARG A 118 -6.43 15.34 20.76
C ARG A 118 -6.35 16.57 19.85
N PRO A 119 -6.34 17.79 20.40
CA PRO A 119 -6.38 19.03 19.62
C PRO A 119 -5.24 19.16 18.62
N ILE A 120 -4.05 18.66 18.97
CA ILE A 120 -2.89 18.64 18.07
C ILE A 120 -3.13 17.78 16.83
N VAL A 121 -3.83 16.65 16.95
CA VAL A 121 -4.16 15.79 15.80
C VAL A 121 -5.17 16.48 14.89
N SER A 122 -6.19 17.11 15.48
CA SER A 122 -7.16 17.91 14.73
C SER A 122 -6.49 19.04 13.94
N TYR A 123 -5.60 19.79 14.58
CA TYR A 123 -4.82 20.85 13.93
C TYR A 123 -3.91 20.29 12.82
N ASP A 124 -3.19 19.21 13.08
CA ASP A 124 -2.27 18.59 12.12
C ASP A 124 -3.01 18.12 10.86
N MET A 125 -4.22 17.57 11.03
CA MET A 125 -5.05 17.10 9.93
C MET A 125 -5.86 18.20 9.23
N LEU A 126 -6.05 19.39 9.82
CA LEU A 126 -6.96 20.39 9.24
C LEU A 126 -6.27 21.68 8.80
N ASP A 127 -5.22 22.11 9.52
CA ASP A 127 -4.69 23.48 9.43
C ASP A 127 -3.19 23.56 9.12
N ARG A 128 -2.44 22.44 9.16
CA ARG A 128 -0.96 22.48 8.98
C ARG A 128 -0.48 22.82 7.55
N GLY A 129 -1.37 23.27 6.66
CA GLY A 129 -1.06 23.84 5.35
C GLY A 129 -0.52 22.83 4.34
N VAL A 130 0.74 22.40 4.48
CA VAL A 130 1.48 21.71 3.40
C VAL A 130 1.10 20.24 3.29
N GLU A 131 0.95 19.56 4.43
CA GLU A 131 0.68 18.11 4.50
C GLU A 131 -0.22 17.78 5.69
N PRO A 132 -1.54 18.02 5.58
CA PRO A 132 -2.45 17.64 6.64
C PRO A 132 -2.51 16.12 6.80
N GLN A 133 -1.99 15.58 7.90
CA GLN A 133 -1.93 14.13 8.13
C GLN A 133 -1.82 13.80 9.62
N ALA A 134 -2.11 12.54 9.96
CA ALA A 134 -1.87 11.95 11.28
C ALA A 134 -1.28 10.55 11.12
N LEU A 135 -0.89 9.91 12.22
CA LEU A 135 -0.51 8.49 12.22
C LEU A 135 -1.65 7.65 12.78
N PHE A 136 -2.09 6.68 11.99
CA PHE A 136 -2.97 5.62 12.43
C PHE A 136 -2.16 4.48 13.06
N ILE A 137 -2.42 4.17 14.32
CA ILE A 137 -1.76 3.11 15.10
C ILE A 137 -2.73 2.02 15.58
N GLY A 138 -3.93 1.98 14.99
CA GLY A 138 -4.97 1.02 15.34
C GLY A 138 -5.01 -0.20 14.43
N MET A 139 -6.07 -0.99 14.57
CA MET A 139 -6.48 -1.99 13.60
C MET A 139 -7.80 -1.56 12.95
N ALA A 140 -7.91 -1.71 11.64
CA ALA A 140 -9.15 -1.55 10.92
C ALA A 140 -9.46 -2.87 10.21
N SER A 141 -10.61 -3.48 10.49
CA SER A 141 -11.01 -4.70 9.79
C SER A 141 -11.18 -4.46 8.28
N PRO A 142 -11.13 -5.49 7.42
CA PRO A 142 -11.46 -5.36 6.00
C PRO A 142 -12.79 -4.63 5.75
N ARG A 143 -13.81 -4.89 6.59
CA ARG A 143 -15.14 -4.27 6.51
C ARG A 143 -15.15 -2.76 6.82
N ALA A 144 -14.10 -2.24 7.45
CA ALA A 144 -13.97 -0.81 7.71
C ALA A 144 -13.47 -0.04 6.47
N ILE A 145 -13.00 -0.74 5.43
CA ILE A 145 -12.62 -0.14 4.16
C ILE A 145 -13.90 0.14 3.38
N GLU A 146 -14.18 1.43 3.17
CA GLU A 146 -15.38 1.89 2.48
C GLU A 146 -15.17 1.91 0.97
N LYS A 147 -13.96 2.30 0.54
CA LYS A 147 -13.63 2.44 -0.87
C LYS A 147 -12.14 2.36 -1.13
N VAL A 148 -11.77 1.85 -2.30
CA VAL A 148 -10.42 1.93 -2.85
C VAL A 148 -10.45 2.73 -4.13
N PHE A 149 -9.56 3.70 -4.26
CA PHE A 149 -9.38 4.49 -5.47
C PHE A 149 -8.06 4.11 -6.12
N SER A 150 -8.05 3.76 -7.40
CA SER A 150 -6.82 3.44 -8.12
C SER A 150 -6.64 4.39 -9.28
N TYR A 151 -5.45 4.98 -9.40
CA TYR A 151 -5.09 5.77 -10.56
C TYR A 151 -4.72 4.86 -11.74
N THR A 152 -5.25 5.16 -12.92
CA THR A 152 -4.88 4.49 -14.18
C THR A 152 -4.17 5.47 -15.08
N TYR A 153 -2.87 5.24 -15.32
CA TYR A 153 -2.05 6.08 -16.19
C TYR A 153 -2.49 6.05 -17.66
N SER A 154 -2.98 4.91 -18.16
CA SER A 154 -3.46 4.77 -19.54
C SER A 154 -4.59 5.74 -19.86
N ASP A 155 -5.48 5.95 -18.88
CA ASP A 155 -6.73 6.69 -19.06
C ASP A 155 -6.71 8.03 -18.29
N ASN A 156 -5.58 8.37 -17.66
CA ASN A 156 -5.37 9.56 -16.83
C ASN A 156 -6.52 9.86 -15.86
N LYS A 157 -7.10 8.80 -15.25
CA LYS A 157 -8.30 8.88 -14.42
C LYS A 157 -8.17 8.04 -13.16
N TRP A 158 -8.99 8.40 -12.17
CA TRP A 158 -9.17 7.61 -10.96
C TRP A 158 -10.38 6.70 -11.11
N LEU A 159 -10.16 5.41 -10.87
CA LEU A 159 -11.21 4.42 -10.71
C LEU A 159 -11.56 4.28 -9.23
N SER A 160 -12.79 3.90 -8.91
CA SER A 160 -13.24 3.68 -7.54
C SER A 160 -13.90 2.31 -7.43
N PHE A 161 -13.57 1.59 -6.36
CA PHE A 161 -13.97 0.22 -6.12
C PHE A 161 -14.41 0.04 -4.67
N SER A 162 -15.33 -0.87 -4.41
CA SER A 162 -15.43 -1.56 -3.12
C SER A 162 -14.20 -2.45 -2.90
N SER A 163 -14.01 -2.98 -1.68
CA SER A 163 -12.88 -3.88 -1.40
C SER A 163 -12.89 -5.13 -2.28
N GLN A 164 -14.05 -5.76 -2.49
CA GLN A 164 -14.15 -6.96 -3.33
C GLN A 164 -13.89 -6.64 -4.81
N GLU A 165 -14.49 -5.56 -5.33
CA GLU A 165 -14.22 -5.13 -6.71
C GLU A 165 -12.74 -4.78 -6.91
N TYR A 166 -12.07 -4.23 -5.89
CA TYR A 166 -10.64 -3.95 -5.97
C TYR A 166 -9.80 -5.23 -5.96
N ILE A 167 -10.16 -6.22 -5.14
CA ILE A 167 -9.53 -7.56 -5.14
C ILE A 167 -9.64 -8.18 -6.53
N ASP A 168 -10.85 -8.20 -7.11
CA ASP A 168 -11.09 -8.79 -8.43
C ASP A 168 -10.36 -8.01 -9.54
N TYR A 169 -10.39 -6.68 -9.47
CA TYR A 169 -9.64 -5.80 -10.37
C TYR A 169 -8.14 -6.05 -10.28
N TYR A 170 -7.59 -6.10 -9.07
CA TYR A 170 -6.19 -6.35 -8.80
C TYR A 170 -5.81 -7.73 -9.32
N LEU A 171 -6.56 -8.78 -8.99
CA LEU A 171 -6.30 -10.14 -9.46
C LEU A 171 -6.39 -10.25 -10.98
N ASN A 172 -7.34 -9.59 -11.65
CA ASN A 172 -7.46 -9.62 -13.10
C ASN A 172 -6.35 -8.83 -13.80
N LYS A 173 -6.04 -7.62 -13.32
CA LYS A 173 -4.90 -6.82 -13.82
C LYS A 173 -3.58 -7.57 -13.61
N ASN A 174 -3.50 -8.30 -12.51
CA ASN A 174 -2.36 -9.11 -12.12
C ASN A 174 -2.55 -10.58 -12.50
N LYS A 175 -3.48 -10.98 -13.37
CA LYS A 175 -3.51 -12.37 -13.88
C LYS A 175 -2.21 -12.70 -14.60
N ASN A 176 -1.62 -11.69 -15.26
CA ASN A 176 -0.30 -11.74 -15.87
C ASN A 176 0.84 -11.31 -14.92
N LYS A 177 0.52 -10.94 -13.68
CA LYS A 177 1.46 -10.50 -12.62
C LYS A 177 1.41 -11.40 -11.37
N ARG A 178 0.59 -12.47 -11.38
CA ARG A 178 0.72 -13.68 -10.54
C ARG A 178 2.10 -14.29 -10.66
N ILE A 179 2.86 -13.86 -11.67
CA ILE A 179 4.26 -14.14 -11.85
C ILE A 179 5.09 -13.00 -11.24
N ASN A 180 4.97 -12.82 -9.94
CA ASN A 180 5.92 -12.08 -9.11
C ASN A 180 5.72 -12.57 -7.65
N ILE A 181 6.66 -13.20 -6.93
CA ILE A 181 8.05 -13.61 -7.15
C ILE A 181 8.31 -14.75 -6.17
N TYR A 182 8.74 -15.89 -6.72
CA TYR A 182 9.08 -17.16 -6.07
C TYR A 182 10.13 -17.04 -4.95
N LYS A 183 9.68 -16.97 -3.69
CA LYS A 183 10.55 -17.11 -2.53
C LYS A 183 10.68 -18.60 -2.17
N GLY A 184 11.89 -19.14 -2.23
CA GLY A 184 12.22 -20.45 -1.64
C GLY A 184 12.21 -21.67 -2.56
N ILE A 185 12.05 -21.51 -3.88
CA ILE A 185 12.07 -22.67 -4.81
C ILE A 185 13.48 -23.22 -5.05
N PHE A 186 14.50 -22.38 -4.87
CA PHE A 186 15.90 -22.72 -5.11
C PHE A 186 16.71 -22.51 -3.85
N GLU A 187 17.45 -23.54 -3.46
CA GLU A 187 18.47 -23.42 -2.43
C GLU A 187 19.64 -22.56 -2.96
N PRO A 188 20.29 -21.73 -2.12
CA PRO A 188 21.41 -20.87 -2.54
C PRO A 188 22.59 -21.60 -3.22
N GLN A 189 22.62 -22.94 -3.09
CA GLN A 189 23.68 -23.82 -3.59
C GLN A 189 23.21 -24.75 -4.73
N GLU A 190 22.00 -24.56 -5.28
CA GLU A 190 21.58 -25.31 -6.48
C GLU A 190 22.24 -24.74 -7.74
N TYR A 191 23.30 -25.41 -8.19
CA TYR A 191 24.15 -24.91 -9.28
C TYR A 191 23.72 -25.38 -10.68
N MET A 192 22.85 -26.39 -10.82
CA MET A 192 22.53 -26.94 -12.14
C MET A 192 21.12 -27.50 -12.26
N MET A 193 20.35 -26.95 -13.21
CA MET A 193 19.05 -27.47 -13.61
C MET A 193 18.75 -27.10 -15.08
N SER A 194 18.08 -27.98 -15.84
CA SER A 194 17.63 -27.69 -17.21
C SER A 194 16.40 -26.76 -17.22
N LEU A 195 16.08 -26.10 -18.35
CA LEU A 195 14.83 -25.35 -18.49
C LEU A 195 13.60 -26.23 -18.22
N GLN A 196 13.64 -27.51 -18.61
CA GLN A 196 12.54 -28.45 -18.39
C GLN A 196 12.32 -28.72 -16.89
N ASP A 197 13.40 -28.94 -16.14
CA ASP A 197 13.34 -29.17 -14.70
C ASP A 197 12.92 -27.89 -13.95
N PHE A 198 13.34 -26.72 -14.46
CA PHE A 198 12.89 -25.41 -13.99
C PHE A 198 11.37 -25.24 -14.16
N VAL A 199 10.86 -25.50 -15.36
CA VAL A 199 9.44 -25.46 -15.68
C VAL A 199 8.66 -26.45 -14.82
N LYS A 200 9.14 -27.69 -14.67
CA LYS A 200 8.49 -28.73 -13.84
C LYS A 200 8.32 -28.31 -12.39
N ARG A 201 9.36 -27.75 -11.78
CA ARG A 201 9.29 -27.31 -10.37
C ARG A 201 8.33 -26.15 -10.20
N LEU A 202 8.37 -25.17 -11.11
CA LEU A 202 7.43 -24.05 -11.09
C LEU A 202 5.99 -24.50 -11.33
N ALA A 203 5.77 -25.42 -12.26
CA ALA A 203 4.46 -26.00 -12.54
C ALA A 203 3.88 -26.69 -11.29
N LYS A 204 4.70 -27.50 -10.60
CA LYS A 204 4.32 -28.21 -9.38
C LYS A 204 4.01 -27.28 -8.21
N GLU A 205 4.83 -26.26 -7.99
CA GLU A 205 4.65 -25.32 -6.87
C GLU A 205 3.39 -24.46 -7.02
N HIS A 206 2.97 -24.20 -8.27
CA HIS A 206 1.88 -23.28 -8.58
C HIS A 206 0.62 -23.93 -9.13
N ASP A 207 0.54 -25.26 -9.06
CA ASP A 207 -0.60 -26.04 -9.56
C ASP A 207 -0.95 -25.67 -11.03
N ASN A 208 0.08 -25.45 -11.85
CA ASN A 208 -0.03 -25.17 -13.28
C ASN A 208 0.47 -26.38 -14.08
N THR A 209 0.10 -26.45 -15.36
CA THR A 209 0.77 -27.36 -16.28
C THR A 209 2.19 -26.87 -16.63
N GLU A 210 3.06 -27.80 -17.03
CA GLU A 210 4.39 -27.45 -17.56
C GLU A 210 4.28 -26.51 -18.77
N GLN A 211 3.29 -26.74 -19.64
CA GLN A 211 3.08 -25.94 -20.84
C GLN A 211 2.67 -24.51 -20.52
N GLU A 212 1.69 -24.31 -19.63
CA GLU A 212 1.28 -22.97 -19.18
C GLU A 212 2.44 -22.22 -18.53
N THR A 213 3.25 -22.93 -17.72
CA THR A 213 4.42 -22.36 -17.07
C THR A 213 5.49 -21.93 -18.08
N LEU A 214 5.73 -22.73 -19.12
CA LEU A 214 6.67 -22.40 -20.18
C LEU A 214 6.18 -21.18 -21.00
N ASP A 215 4.90 -21.14 -21.35
CA ASP A 215 4.31 -20.04 -22.12
C ASP A 215 4.39 -18.71 -21.36
N ILE A 216 4.16 -18.76 -20.05
CA ILE A 216 4.37 -17.66 -19.12
C ILE A 216 5.82 -17.14 -19.16
N LEU A 217 6.81 -18.03 -19.07
CA LEU A 217 8.23 -17.65 -19.08
C LEU A 217 8.62 -17.04 -20.43
N LYS A 218 8.13 -17.60 -21.54
CA LYS A 218 8.34 -17.05 -22.88
C LYS A 218 7.77 -15.65 -23.01
N ASP A 219 6.56 -15.42 -22.50
CA ASP A 219 5.90 -14.11 -22.58
C ASP A 219 6.62 -13.05 -21.72
N ILE A 220 7.07 -13.40 -20.51
CA ILE A 220 7.90 -12.51 -19.68
C ILE A 220 9.21 -12.16 -20.40
N TYR A 221 9.90 -13.16 -20.93
CA TYR A 221 11.15 -12.96 -21.65
C TYR A 221 10.96 -12.09 -22.91
N LYS A 222 9.89 -12.33 -23.67
CA LYS A 222 9.53 -11.53 -24.85
C LYS A 222 9.24 -10.07 -24.50
N ARG A 223 8.58 -9.82 -23.36
CA ARG A 223 8.22 -8.47 -22.91
C ARG A 223 9.41 -7.69 -22.35
N ASN A 224 10.33 -8.36 -21.64
CA ASN A 224 11.38 -7.69 -20.87
C ASN A 224 12.81 -7.89 -21.41
N GLY A 225 13.03 -8.89 -22.26
CA GLY A 225 14.37 -9.34 -22.67
C GLY A 225 15.15 -10.09 -21.59
N TYR A 226 14.54 -10.31 -20.42
CA TYR A 226 15.13 -11.00 -19.26
C TYR A 226 14.03 -11.49 -18.29
N LEU A 227 14.40 -12.37 -17.36
CA LEU A 227 13.53 -12.95 -16.34
C LEU A 227 13.74 -12.36 -14.93
N ARG A 228 14.31 -11.16 -14.80
CA ARG A 228 14.44 -10.48 -13.49
C ARG A 228 13.11 -10.41 -12.76
N GLY A 229 13.11 -10.88 -11.51
CA GLY A 229 11.92 -10.98 -10.68
C GLY A 229 11.26 -12.36 -10.73
N VAL A 230 11.71 -13.29 -11.56
CA VAL A 230 11.28 -14.70 -11.45
C VAL A 230 12.08 -15.35 -10.31
N GLY A 231 11.70 -15.09 -9.06
CA GLY A 231 12.23 -15.76 -7.87
C GLY A 231 13.62 -15.35 -7.38
N ASN A 232 14.05 -15.97 -6.27
CA ASN A 232 15.45 -15.92 -5.79
C ASN A 232 16.33 -16.91 -6.57
N ILE A 233 16.41 -16.74 -7.89
CA ILE A 233 17.25 -17.59 -8.75
C ILE A 233 18.68 -17.04 -8.75
N PRO A 234 19.72 -17.87 -8.53
CA PRO A 234 21.10 -17.46 -8.73
C PRO A 234 21.31 -16.87 -10.13
N ALA A 235 21.97 -15.71 -10.23
CA ALA A 235 22.11 -14.97 -11.49
C ALA A 235 22.73 -15.80 -12.63
N THR A 236 23.58 -16.77 -12.29
CA THR A 236 24.20 -17.72 -13.23
C THR A 236 23.20 -18.72 -13.80
N LEU A 237 22.26 -19.22 -12.99
CA LEU A 237 21.18 -20.10 -13.42
C LEU A 237 20.16 -19.35 -14.28
N LEU A 238 19.81 -18.13 -13.87
CA LEU A 238 18.89 -17.26 -14.61
C LEU A 238 19.39 -16.99 -16.04
N ARG A 239 20.67 -16.65 -16.21
CA ARG A 239 21.29 -16.42 -17.52
C ARG A 239 21.23 -17.65 -18.43
N ARG A 240 21.39 -18.86 -17.88
CA ARG A 240 21.31 -20.11 -18.66
C ARG A 240 19.88 -20.39 -19.11
N ILE A 241 18.89 -20.15 -18.25
CA ILE A 241 17.48 -20.28 -18.59
C ILE A 241 17.12 -19.28 -19.69
N GLU A 242 17.57 -18.03 -19.58
CA GLU A 242 17.39 -16.99 -20.61
C GLU A 242 18.03 -17.40 -21.96
N GLN A 243 19.24 -17.98 -21.94
CA GLN A 243 19.91 -18.51 -23.15
C GLN A 243 19.17 -19.70 -23.79
N GLN A 244 18.44 -20.50 -23.01
CA GLN A 244 17.63 -21.60 -23.53
C GLN A 244 16.31 -21.07 -24.09
N LEU A 245 15.68 -20.11 -23.41
CA LEU A 245 14.48 -19.42 -23.89
C LEU A 245 14.71 -18.64 -25.17
N SER A 246 15.90 -18.05 -25.38
CA SER A 246 16.20 -17.34 -26.62
C SER A 246 16.32 -18.25 -27.86
N LYS A 247 16.35 -19.57 -27.68
CA LYS A 247 16.52 -20.57 -28.76
C LYS A 247 15.20 -21.25 -29.16
N ILE A 248 14.09 -20.96 -28.47
CA ILE A 248 12.77 -21.58 -28.64
C ILE A 248 11.66 -20.53 -28.70
#